data_AF-A0A965PM01-F1
#
_entry.id   AF-A0A965PM01-F1
#
_cell.length_a   1.000
_cell.length_b   1.000
_cell.length_c   1.000
_cell.angle_alpha   90.00
_cell.angle_beta   90.00
_cell.angle_gamma   90.00
#
_symmetry.space_group_name_H-M   'P 1'
#
loop_
_entity.id
_entity.type
_entity.pdbx_description
1 polymer ?
#
loop_
_entity_poly.entity_id
_entity_poly.type
_entity_poly.pdbx_seq_one_letter_code
_entity_poly.pdbx_strand_id
1 'polypeptide(L)'
;MAELCDVAKQLDEYTGEKNTKSTYLPAVQVPAEYSAAITKFDADCDASFILDLLRQNGWTIGGRVHEKPVNGEKWQYVKVWRPGRAESEPSSGNYWLNRKRLSIFSTSTDFPAFDSGQSFSHTPSRVMYYLNAKSWKAVMRQIEGVAPDMQIELPKVTPMAFPTPTRGGQDVWRVEVKGIIEWAENAGYRWMRMSSTDDTVVQLVRVVDNIIYHCDEKDLQRLYREEVARNYGGEHESRVLLAFMPQIMKYMAALPNFEGTLMRDERHASYIYFSNGALRITRDNVELNKYTDLPGCVFSRNIKHFEFKQFEGMGDFGRFLKNVAHDDDHLRYMMSCLGYMLHDYKLRNFAKALMMIEDVEDQDEARGRSGKGLIAQFYESVRTCVQQDGRNYKSDSQFKMQQVVPGVQGFHLNDPAPTILMNQFYNYITDDWLVEAKGKKSYTIPFRMSPKIMITTNYLPNLESDSDKDRFIIMSIKKHYGST
;
A
#
# COMPACT_ATOMS: atom_id res chain seq x y z
N MET A 1 0.31 17.51 -24.31
CA MET A 1 0.60 17.98 -22.94
C MET A 1 0.24 16.96 -21.85
N ALA A 2 -0.57 15.94 -22.13
CA ALA A 2 -0.89 14.86 -21.18
C ALA A 2 0.27 13.86 -20.94
N GLU A 3 1.10 13.55 -21.94
CA GLU A 3 2.13 12.50 -21.82
C GLU A 3 3.39 12.90 -21.01
N LEU A 4 3.59 14.19 -20.76
CA LEU A 4 4.78 14.71 -20.07
C LEU A 4 4.61 14.77 -18.54
N CYS A 5 3.38 14.61 -18.03
CA CYS A 5 3.09 14.58 -16.60
C CYS A 5 3.52 13.24 -15.97
N ASP A 6 3.35 12.12 -16.69
CA ASP A 6 3.68 10.78 -16.21
C ASP A 6 5.19 10.53 -16.08
N VAL A 7 5.98 11.10 -16.99
CA VAL A 7 7.45 11.00 -16.99
C VAL A 7 8.06 11.49 -15.69
N ALA A 8 7.56 12.61 -15.20
CA ALA A 8 8.10 13.27 -14.03
C ALA A 8 7.51 12.70 -12.73
N LYS A 9 6.29 12.13 -12.81
CA LYS A 9 5.72 11.26 -11.78
C LYS A 9 6.57 9.99 -11.57
N GLN A 10 7.05 9.38 -12.66
CA GLN A 10 7.90 8.18 -12.64
C GLN A 10 9.35 8.47 -12.25
N LEU A 11 9.89 9.66 -12.47
CA LEU A 11 11.27 10.00 -12.10
C LEU A 11 11.49 10.07 -10.58
N ASP A 12 10.48 10.49 -9.82
CA ASP A 12 10.55 10.66 -8.36
C ASP A 12 10.20 9.41 -7.55
N GLU A 13 9.38 8.51 -8.10
CA GLU A 13 8.91 7.31 -7.38
C GLU A 13 9.64 6.02 -7.76
N TYR A 14 10.52 6.06 -8.77
CA TYR A 14 11.11 4.83 -9.29
C TYR A 14 12.37 4.43 -8.52
N THR A 15 12.20 3.59 -7.50
CA THR A 15 13.26 2.85 -6.80
C THR A 15 13.49 1.46 -7.41
N GLY A 16 12.55 0.97 -8.21
CA GLY A 16 12.58 -0.29 -8.95
C GLY A 16 11.18 -0.71 -9.40
N GLU A 17 11.01 -0.86 -10.71
CA GLU A 17 9.94 -1.51 -11.49
C GLU A 17 8.52 -1.62 -10.89
N LYS A 18 7.60 -0.76 -11.33
CA LYS A 18 6.16 -1.05 -11.33
C LYS A 18 5.72 -1.41 -12.76
N ASN A 19 5.23 -2.63 -12.93
CA ASN A 19 4.87 -3.24 -14.21
C ASN A 19 3.35 -3.21 -14.40
N THR A 20 2.89 -2.66 -15.53
CA THR A 20 1.62 -3.09 -16.14
C THR A 20 1.86 -3.36 -17.62
N LYS A 21 1.87 -4.66 -17.95
CA LYS A 21 1.79 -5.28 -19.29
C LYS A 21 3.03 -5.15 -20.21
N SER A 22 3.78 -6.26 -20.28
CA SER A 22 4.47 -6.79 -21.49
C SER A 22 5.73 -6.09 -22.02
N THR A 23 6.90 -6.41 -21.42
CA THR A 23 8.06 -7.10 -22.04
C THR A 23 9.18 -7.14 -20.99
N TYR A 24 9.72 -8.33 -20.73
CA TYR A 24 10.57 -8.61 -19.57
C TYR A 24 11.94 -7.92 -19.68
N LEU A 25 12.15 -6.84 -18.94
CA LEU A 25 13.46 -6.54 -18.36
C LEU A 25 13.42 -7.01 -16.91
N PRO A 26 14.29 -7.95 -16.48
CA PRO A 26 14.34 -8.36 -15.10
C PRO A 26 14.84 -7.19 -14.24
N ALA A 27 14.15 -6.92 -13.12
CA ALA A 27 14.60 -6.01 -12.08
C ALA A 27 16.07 -6.22 -11.81
N VAL A 28 16.88 -5.20 -12.14
CA VAL A 28 18.29 -5.24 -11.79
C VAL A 28 18.34 -5.16 -10.26
N GLN A 29 18.86 -6.18 -9.60
CA GLN A 29 18.83 -6.29 -8.14
C GLN A 29 20.19 -5.89 -7.60
N VAL A 30 20.22 -4.93 -6.67
CA VAL A 30 21.44 -4.57 -5.95
C VAL A 30 21.75 -5.67 -4.94
N PRO A 31 22.97 -6.21 -4.88
CA PRO A 31 23.30 -7.21 -3.88
C PRO A 31 23.10 -6.68 -2.47
N ALA A 32 22.56 -7.50 -1.56
CA ALA A 32 22.23 -7.10 -0.20
C ALA A 32 23.44 -6.47 0.51
N GLU A 33 24.63 -7.06 0.32
CA GLU A 33 25.89 -6.59 0.87
C GLU A 33 26.34 -5.22 0.33
N TYR A 34 25.67 -4.69 -0.68
CA TYR A 34 25.96 -3.38 -1.27
C TYR A 34 24.79 -2.39 -1.14
N SER A 35 23.59 -2.87 -0.78
CA SER A 35 22.35 -2.09 -0.82
C SER A 35 22.42 -0.79 0.00
N ALA A 36 22.92 -0.86 1.24
CA ALA A 36 23.07 0.33 2.08
C ALA A 36 24.07 1.32 1.49
N ALA A 37 25.20 0.83 0.96
CA ALA A 37 26.23 1.66 0.37
C ALA A 37 25.77 2.34 -0.92
N ILE A 38 25.06 1.61 -1.78
CA ILE A 38 24.47 2.14 -3.01
C ILE A 38 23.36 3.14 -2.72
N THR A 39 22.50 2.89 -1.73
CA THR A 39 21.44 3.83 -1.34
C THR A 39 22.03 5.14 -0.84
N LYS A 40 23.07 5.05 0.01
CA LYS A 40 23.78 6.22 0.52
C LYS A 40 24.48 6.99 -0.60
N PHE A 41 25.15 6.28 -1.51
CA PHE A 41 25.77 6.88 -2.68
C PHE A 41 24.75 7.58 -3.58
N ASP A 42 23.63 6.94 -3.92
CA ASP A 42 22.61 7.54 -4.80
C ASP A 42 21.99 8.81 -4.20
N ALA A 43 21.83 8.86 -2.88
CA ALA A 43 21.34 10.04 -2.17
C ALA A 43 22.35 11.20 -2.20
N ASP A 44 23.62 10.90 -1.90
CA ASP A 44 24.64 11.92 -1.63
C ASP A 44 25.47 12.31 -2.87
N CYS A 45 25.48 11.48 -3.92
CA CYS A 45 26.23 11.72 -5.15
C CYS A 45 25.85 13.07 -5.78
N ASP A 46 26.83 13.84 -6.26
CA ASP A 46 26.58 15.12 -6.93
C ASP A 46 26.03 14.93 -8.36
N ALA A 47 25.22 15.88 -8.83
CA ALA A 47 24.64 15.82 -10.17
C ALA A 47 25.70 15.88 -11.29
N SER A 48 26.84 16.56 -11.07
CA SER A 48 27.92 16.66 -12.06
C SER A 48 28.63 15.33 -12.27
N PHE A 49 28.72 14.49 -11.23
CA PHE A 49 29.43 13.22 -11.28
C PHE A 49 28.93 12.32 -12.41
N ILE A 50 27.61 12.17 -12.54
CA ILE A 50 27.03 11.34 -13.60
C ILE A 50 27.20 11.96 -14.98
N LEU A 51 27.13 13.28 -15.09
CA LEU A 51 27.38 13.96 -16.36
C LEU A 51 28.83 13.75 -16.83
N ASP A 52 29.79 13.83 -15.92
CA ASP A 52 31.19 13.58 -16.22
C ASP A 52 31.44 12.12 -16.55
N LEU A 53 30.81 11.19 -15.83
CA LEU A 53 30.86 9.76 -16.13
C LEU A 53 30.29 9.46 -17.54
N LEU A 54 29.17 10.07 -17.91
CA LEU A 54 28.59 9.93 -19.24
C LEU A 54 29.55 10.47 -20.32
N ARG A 55 30.15 11.64 -20.12
CA ARG A 55 31.17 12.19 -21.04
C ARG A 55 32.36 11.25 -21.23
N GLN A 56 32.88 10.69 -20.14
CA GLN A 56 33.98 9.72 -20.18
C GLN A 56 33.61 8.45 -20.96
N ASN A 57 32.32 8.10 -20.98
CA ASN A 57 31.78 6.98 -21.76
C ASN A 57 31.27 7.42 -23.16
N GLY A 58 31.74 8.56 -23.67
CA GLY A 58 31.51 9.01 -25.04
C GLY A 58 30.15 9.66 -25.30
N TRP A 59 29.36 9.97 -24.27
CA TRP A 59 28.10 10.70 -24.44
C TRP A 59 28.35 12.19 -24.66
N THR A 60 27.54 12.79 -25.53
CA THR A 60 27.51 14.25 -25.70
C THR A 60 26.48 14.83 -24.74
N ILE A 61 26.84 15.89 -24.02
CA ILE A 61 25.98 16.56 -23.02
C ILE A 61 25.63 17.96 -23.50
N GLY A 62 24.35 18.30 -23.42
CA GLY A 62 23.79 19.57 -23.87
C GLY A 62 24.33 20.77 -23.10
N GLY A 63 24.76 21.82 -23.80
CA GLY A 63 25.21 23.07 -23.18
C GLY A 63 24.11 23.90 -22.50
N ARG A 64 22.82 23.62 -22.78
CA ARG A 64 21.67 24.37 -22.26
C ARG A 64 20.94 23.61 -21.16
N VAL A 65 20.74 24.26 -20.02
CA VAL A 65 19.81 23.80 -18.98
C VAL A 65 18.38 24.16 -19.39
N HIS A 66 17.51 23.16 -19.36
CA HIS A 66 16.09 23.29 -19.62
C HIS A 66 15.31 23.20 -18.32
N GLU A 67 14.20 23.93 -18.24
CA GLU A 67 13.29 23.88 -17.10
C GLU A 67 11.93 23.32 -17.51
N LYS A 68 11.32 22.53 -16.62
CA LYS A 68 9.98 22.00 -16.82
C LYS A 68 9.22 21.96 -15.49
N PRO A 69 7.97 22.46 -15.43
CA PRO A 69 7.14 22.32 -14.24
C PRO A 69 6.68 20.87 -14.08
N VAL A 70 6.85 20.33 -12.88
CA VAL A 70 6.51 18.96 -12.48
C VAL A 70 5.95 19.03 -11.06
N ASN A 71 4.70 18.60 -10.85
CA ASN A 71 4.05 18.57 -9.53
C ASN A 71 4.17 19.88 -8.73
N GLY A 72 4.07 21.03 -9.42
CA GLY A 72 4.21 22.35 -8.79
C GLY A 72 5.65 22.83 -8.54
N GLU A 73 6.65 21.98 -8.80
CA GLU A 73 8.07 22.33 -8.72
C GLU A 73 8.69 22.55 -10.10
N LYS A 74 9.74 23.38 -10.17
CA LYS A 74 10.53 23.55 -11.39
C LYS A 74 11.67 22.55 -11.41
N TRP A 75 11.65 21.65 -12.38
CA TRP A 75 12.72 20.68 -12.58
C TRP A 75 13.67 21.11 -13.68
N GLN A 76 14.96 20.92 -13.43
CA GLN A 76 16.03 21.29 -14.34
C GLN A 76 16.66 20.04 -14.96
N TYR A 77 16.87 20.06 -16.28
CA TYR A 77 17.52 18.97 -16.99
C TYR A 77 18.42 19.46 -18.12
N VAL A 78 19.41 18.64 -18.46
CA VAL A 78 20.20 18.78 -19.68
C VAL A 78 19.88 17.63 -20.62
N LYS A 79 19.90 17.89 -21.92
CA LYS A 79 19.75 16.85 -22.94
C LYS A 79 21.06 16.08 -23.07
N VAL A 80 20.97 14.80 -23.37
CA VAL A 80 22.13 13.94 -23.60
C VAL A 80 21.97 13.13 -24.89
N TRP A 81 23.08 12.85 -25.56
CA TRP A 81 23.14 12.08 -26.78
C TRP A 81 24.09 10.90 -26.60
N ARG A 82 23.64 9.72 -27.05
CA ARG A 82 24.44 8.50 -26.99
C ARG A 82 25.72 8.64 -27.82
N PRO A 83 26.75 7.81 -27.56
CA PRO A 83 27.98 7.85 -28.33
C PRO A 83 27.76 7.82 -29.85
N GLY A 84 28.45 8.72 -30.55
CA GLY A 84 28.32 8.88 -32.00
C GLY A 84 27.15 9.76 -32.48
N ARG A 85 26.45 10.47 -31.58
CA ARG A 85 25.39 11.44 -31.92
C ARG A 85 25.76 12.85 -31.46
N ALA A 86 25.40 13.85 -32.25
CA ALA A 86 25.69 15.27 -31.97
C ALA A 86 24.45 16.06 -31.49
N GLU A 87 24.66 17.23 -30.89
CA GLU A 87 23.58 18.11 -30.39
C GLU A 87 22.56 18.53 -31.48
N SER A 88 22.96 18.53 -32.75
CA SER A 88 22.09 18.84 -33.90
C SER A 88 21.03 17.76 -34.16
N GLU A 89 21.16 16.59 -33.54
CA GLU A 89 20.26 15.45 -33.72
C GLU A 89 19.25 15.34 -32.58
N PRO A 90 18.19 14.52 -32.71
CA PRO A 90 17.29 14.23 -31.59
C PRO A 90 18.05 13.66 -30.38
N SER A 91 17.80 14.23 -29.19
CA SER A 91 18.44 13.79 -27.95
C SER A 91 18.11 12.34 -27.64
N SER A 92 19.12 11.59 -27.18
CA SER A 92 18.95 10.20 -26.76
C SER A 92 18.37 10.06 -25.36
N GLY A 93 18.40 11.12 -24.56
CA GLY A 93 17.87 11.14 -23.20
C GLY A 93 17.91 12.52 -22.57
N ASN A 94 17.44 12.60 -21.32
CA ASN A 94 17.53 13.77 -20.46
C ASN A 94 18.16 13.37 -19.12
N TYR A 95 19.10 14.17 -18.62
CA TYR A 95 19.61 14.06 -17.25
C TYR A 95 19.02 15.18 -16.38
N TRP A 96 18.25 14.79 -15.36
CA TRP A 96 17.54 15.69 -14.45
C TRP A 96 18.46 16.07 -13.30
N LEU A 97 18.93 17.31 -13.27
CA LEU A 97 19.97 17.80 -12.35
C LEU A 97 19.50 17.75 -10.90
N ASN A 98 18.29 18.26 -10.64
CA ASN A 98 17.74 18.33 -9.29
C ASN A 98 17.31 16.97 -8.72
N ARG A 99 17.02 15.99 -9.58
CA ARG A 99 16.63 14.63 -9.17
C ARG A 99 17.75 13.60 -9.33
N LYS A 100 18.87 13.98 -9.95
CA LYS A 100 20.05 13.13 -10.23
C LYS A 100 19.70 11.87 -11.03
N ARG A 101 18.78 12.00 -11.99
CA ARG A 101 18.22 10.86 -12.75
C ARG A 101 18.48 10.97 -14.23
N LEU A 102 18.83 9.84 -14.86
CA LEU A 102 18.97 9.72 -16.31
C LEU A 102 17.76 9.04 -16.95
N SER A 103 17.03 9.75 -17.80
CA SER A 103 15.96 9.22 -18.65
C SER A 103 16.50 8.95 -20.06
N ILE A 104 16.29 7.76 -20.61
CA ILE A 104 16.79 7.38 -21.96
C ILE A 104 15.63 7.11 -22.91
N PHE A 105 15.56 7.82 -24.03
CA PHE A 105 14.53 7.65 -25.06
C PHE A 105 14.99 6.77 -26.22
N SER A 106 16.28 6.54 -26.37
CA SER A 106 16.86 5.76 -27.47
C SER A 106 17.00 4.29 -27.10
N THR A 107 16.33 3.40 -27.83
CA THR A 107 16.48 1.93 -27.71
C THR A 107 17.85 1.41 -28.16
N SER A 108 18.64 2.21 -28.86
CA SER A 108 19.99 1.85 -29.33
C SER A 108 21.09 2.16 -28.30
N THR A 109 20.86 1.85 -27.03
CA THR A 109 21.84 2.01 -25.93
C THR A 109 21.79 0.79 -25.02
N ASP A 110 22.82 0.59 -24.18
CA ASP A 110 22.83 -0.48 -23.17
C ASP A 110 21.85 -0.23 -22.01
N PHE A 111 21.31 0.99 -21.93
CA PHE A 111 20.29 1.36 -20.97
C PHE A 111 18.90 0.92 -21.47
N PRO A 112 18.05 0.41 -20.58
CA PRO A 112 16.61 0.38 -20.81
C PRO A 112 16.11 1.75 -21.24
N ALA A 113 15.41 1.79 -22.37
CA ALA A 113 14.85 2.99 -22.97
C ALA A 113 13.34 3.05 -22.78
N PHE A 114 12.78 4.27 -22.85
CA PHE A 114 11.34 4.51 -22.89
C PHE A 114 10.66 3.69 -23.99
N ASP A 115 9.61 2.96 -23.64
CA ASP A 115 8.58 2.48 -24.56
C ASP A 115 7.26 3.20 -24.21
N SER A 116 6.35 3.26 -25.17
CA SER A 116 5.02 3.91 -25.26
C SER A 116 4.03 3.69 -24.09
N GLY A 117 4.48 3.16 -22.95
CA GLY A 117 3.73 3.08 -21.70
C GLY A 117 4.57 2.94 -20.42
N GLN A 118 5.91 3.06 -20.47
CA GLN A 118 6.78 2.89 -19.28
C GLN A 118 7.92 3.92 -19.28
N SER A 119 8.07 4.69 -18.19
CA SER A 119 9.26 5.54 -18.01
C SER A 119 10.35 4.79 -17.26
N PHE A 120 11.53 4.70 -17.88
CA PHE A 120 12.74 4.26 -17.22
C PHE A 120 13.59 5.48 -16.83
N SER A 121 13.89 5.57 -15.54
CA SER A 121 14.75 6.58 -14.94
C SER A 121 15.82 5.90 -14.10
N HIS A 122 17.09 6.18 -14.40
CA HIS A 122 18.22 5.52 -13.77
C HIS A 122 18.82 6.41 -12.67
N THR A 123 18.98 5.88 -11.46
CA THR A 123 19.78 6.51 -10.38
C THR A 123 21.27 6.53 -10.75
N PRO A 124 22.12 7.30 -10.04
CA PRO A 124 23.56 7.30 -10.27
C PRO A 124 24.19 5.90 -10.35
N SER A 125 23.92 5.04 -9.36
CA SER A 125 24.42 3.66 -9.27
C SER A 125 23.91 2.78 -10.41
N ARG A 126 22.68 3.00 -10.90
CA ARG A 126 22.12 2.31 -12.07
C ARG A 126 22.81 2.74 -13.34
N VAL A 127 23.12 4.02 -13.47
CA VAL A 127 23.88 4.51 -14.61
C VAL A 127 25.25 3.83 -14.65
N MET A 128 25.93 3.78 -13.50
CA MET A 128 27.18 3.06 -13.35
C MET A 128 27.02 1.56 -13.67
N TYR A 129 25.94 0.91 -13.23
CA TYR A 129 25.69 -0.50 -13.48
C TYR A 129 25.65 -0.82 -14.99
N TYR A 130 24.88 -0.06 -15.77
CA TYR A 130 24.78 -0.30 -17.21
C TYR A 130 26.08 0.03 -17.94
N LEU A 131 26.79 1.09 -17.55
CA LEU A 131 28.10 1.43 -18.12
C LEU A 131 29.19 0.39 -17.78
N ASN A 132 29.09 -0.27 -16.63
CA ASN A 132 30.02 -1.31 -16.19
C ASN A 132 29.56 -2.73 -16.56
N ALA A 133 28.97 -2.89 -17.76
CA ALA A 133 28.53 -4.18 -18.28
C ALA A 133 27.68 -4.98 -17.28
N LYS A 134 26.81 -4.29 -16.53
CA LYS A 134 25.86 -4.89 -15.59
C LYS A 134 26.53 -5.61 -14.40
N SER A 135 27.63 -5.06 -13.89
CA SER A 135 28.41 -5.60 -12.77
C SER A 135 28.36 -4.73 -11.51
N TRP A 136 27.61 -5.17 -10.49
CA TRP A 136 27.59 -4.47 -9.19
C TRP A 136 28.93 -4.47 -8.46
N LYS A 137 29.74 -5.49 -8.65
CA LYS A 137 31.10 -5.52 -8.10
C LYS A 137 31.98 -4.42 -8.70
N ALA A 138 31.82 -4.11 -9.99
CA ALA A 138 32.53 -3.00 -10.63
C ALA A 138 31.98 -1.65 -10.16
N VAL A 139 30.65 -1.53 -10.05
CA VAL A 139 30.00 -0.33 -9.48
C VAL A 139 30.52 -0.05 -8.08
N MET A 140 30.55 -1.05 -7.21
CA MET A 140 31.01 -0.87 -5.83
C MET A 140 32.46 -0.47 -5.72
N ARG A 141 33.36 -1.05 -6.53
CA ARG A 141 34.76 -0.59 -6.58
C ARG A 141 34.88 0.87 -7.00
N GLN A 142 34.04 1.31 -7.95
CA GLN A 142 34.02 2.71 -8.35
C GLN A 142 33.47 3.61 -7.23
N ILE A 143 32.36 3.21 -6.60
CA ILE A 143 31.77 3.93 -5.45
C ILE A 143 32.79 4.04 -4.31
N GLU A 144 33.45 2.95 -3.92
CA GLU A 144 34.50 2.92 -2.89
C GLU A 144 35.69 3.82 -3.25
N GLY A 145 36.04 3.92 -4.54
CA GLY A 145 37.12 4.78 -5.02
C GLY A 145 36.79 6.27 -4.98
N VAL A 146 35.53 6.65 -5.25
CA VAL A 146 35.12 8.07 -5.35
C VAL A 146 34.49 8.60 -4.05
N ALA A 147 33.99 7.72 -3.18
CA ALA A 147 33.31 8.10 -1.95
C ALA A 147 34.15 9.04 -1.05
N PRO A 148 35.48 8.85 -0.86
CA PRO A 148 36.28 9.77 -0.06
C PRO A 148 36.33 11.19 -0.66
N ASP A 149 36.54 11.30 -1.96
CA ASP A 149 36.63 12.59 -2.67
C ASP A 149 35.29 13.33 -2.68
N MET A 150 34.19 12.57 -2.73
CA MET A 150 32.82 13.09 -2.66
C MET A 150 32.34 13.31 -1.22
N GLN A 151 33.17 13.03 -0.21
CA GLN A 151 32.82 13.09 1.21
C GLN A 151 31.58 12.24 1.58
N ILE A 152 31.39 11.12 0.88
CA ILE A 152 30.32 10.16 1.14
C ILE A 152 30.84 9.12 2.12
N GLU A 153 30.29 9.09 3.33
CA GLU A 153 30.58 8.02 4.29
C GLU A 153 29.73 6.79 3.96
N LEU A 154 30.37 5.74 3.43
CA LEU A 154 29.68 4.50 3.10
C LEU A 154 29.38 3.69 4.36
N PRO A 155 28.15 3.18 4.53
CA PRO A 155 27.80 2.30 5.63
C PRO A 155 28.60 1.00 5.55
N LYS A 156 29.06 0.51 6.71
CA LYS A 156 29.61 -0.85 6.82
C LYS A 156 28.48 -1.84 6.58
N VAL A 157 28.48 -2.53 5.43
CA VAL A 157 27.45 -3.53 5.15
C VAL A 157 27.83 -4.86 5.77
N THR A 158 26.90 -5.44 6.54
CA THR A 158 27.07 -6.73 7.19
C THR A 158 26.47 -7.83 6.30
N PRO A 159 27.24 -8.80 5.78
CA PRO A 159 26.67 -9.87 4.97
C PRO A 159 25.73 -10.73 5.83
N MET A 160 24.73 -11.38 5.22
CA MET A 160 23.85 -12.30 5.96
C MET A 160 24.54 -13.63 6.32
N ALA A 161 25.48 -14.06 5.49
CA ALA A 161 26.24 -15.30 5.65
C ALA A 161 27.68 -15.13 5.22
N PHE A 162 28.60 -15.84 5.88
CA PHE A 162 30.01 -15.84 5.51
C PHE A 162 30.64 -17.25 5.63
N PRO A 163 31.59 -17.61 4.75
CA PRO A 163 32.33 -18.85 4.87
C PRO A 163 33.38 -18.73 5.98
N THR A 164 33.49 -19.78 6.80
CA THR A 164 34.57 -19.94 7.78
C THR A 164 35.42 -21.15 7.38
N PRO A 165 36.71 -20.98 7.09
CA PRO A 165 37.57 -22.08 6.70
C PRO A 165 37.75 -23.06 7.88
N THR A 166 37.62 -24.36 7.60
CA THR A 166 37.95 -25.40 8.58
C THR A 166 39.33 -25.99 8.31
N ARG A 167 39.93 -26.63 9.33
CA ARG A 167 41.26 -27.29 9.22
C ARG A 167 41.35 -28.35 8.10
N GLY A 168 40.23 -28.83 7.56
CA GLY A 168 40.17 -29.82 6.47
C GLY A 168 39.97 -29.23 5.06
N GLY A 169 39.99 -27.90 4.89
CA GLY A 169 39.87 -27.25 3.59
C GLY A 169 38.45 -27.12 3.02
N GLN A 170 37.42 -27.57 3.75
CA GLN A 170 36.02 -27.28 3.43
C GLN A 170 35.50 -26.09 4.24
N ASP A 171 34.85 -25.14 3.58
CA ASP A 171 34.24 -23.99 4.24
C ASP A 171 32.94 -24.36 4.94
N VAL A 172 32.81 -23.93 6.20
CA VAL A 172 31.55 -23.96 6.94
C VAL A 172 30.93 -22.57 6.88
N TRP A 173 29.74 -22.49 6.29
CA TRP A 173 28.99 -21.24 6.20
C TRP A 173 28.32 -20.93 7.54
N ARG A 174 28.54 -19.71 8.04
CA ARG A 174 27.96 -19.22 9.28
C ARG A 174 26.95 -18.12 9.02
N VAL A 175 25.93 -18.12 9.87
CA VAL A 175 24.90 -17.10 9.97
C VAL A 175 25.45 -15.86 10.62
N GLU A 176 25.31 -14.72 9.96
CA GLU A 176 25.50 -13.41 10.56
C GLU A 176 24.12 -12.79 10.84
N VAL A 177 23.67 -12.94 12.08
CA VAL A 177 22.34 -12.53 12.52
C VAL A 177 22.12 -11.03 12.30
N LYS A 178 23.17 -10.22 12.49
CA LYS A 178 23.09 -8.78 12.27
C LYS A 178 22.76 -8.45 10.81
N GLY A 179 23.42 -9.11 9.86
CA GLY A 179 23.15 -8.90 8.43
C GLY A 179 21.73 -9.30 8.02
N ILE A 180 21.16 -10.34 8.63
CA ILE A 180 19.75 -10.72 8.37
C ILE A 180 18.78 -9.66 8.89
N ILE A 181 19.01 -9.16 10.11
CA ILE A 181 18.16 -8.12 10.70
C ILE A 181 18.24 -6.85 9.85
N GLU A 182 19.44 -6.41 9.48
CA GLU A 182 19.65 -5.25 8.59
C GLU A 182 18.95 -5.45 7.24
N TRP A 183 19.03 -6.64 6.63
CA TRP A 183 18.28 -6.96 5.40
C TRP A 183 16.78 -6.83 5.59
N ALA A 184 16.22 -7.46 6.63
CA ALA A 184 14.78 -7.46 6.87
C ALA A 184 14.28 -6.03 7.18
N GLU A 185 15.05 -5.25 7.92
CA GLU A 185 14.76 -3.84 8.17
C GLU A 185 14.73 -3.03 6.88
N ASN A 186 15.73 -3.18 6.02
CA ASN A 186 15.83 -2.49 4.73
C ASN A 186 14.73 -2.93 3.75
N ALA A 187 14.33 -4.20 3.81
CA ALA A 187 13.19 -4.71 3.05
C ALA A 187 11.85 -4.19 3.56
N GLY A 188 11.82 -3.47 4.70
CA GLY A 188 10.64 -2.82 5.26
C GLY A 188 9.92 -3.63 6.35
N TYR A 189 10.48 -4.75 6.81
CA TYR A 189 9.84 -5.56 7.85
C TYR A 189 9.88 -4.89 9.23
N ARG A 190 8.74 -4.87 9.92
CA ARG A 190 8.57 -4.28 11.25
C ARG A 190 7.57 -5.08 12.07
N TRP A 191 7.64 -5.01 13.39
CA TRP A 191 6.56 -5.49 14.26
C TRP A 191 5.52 -4.40 14.48
N MET A 192 4.27 -4.68 14.12
CA MET A 192 3.16 -3.75 14.33
C MET A 192 2.35 -4.17 15.55
N ARG A 193 2.11 -3.21 16.46
CA ARG A 193 1.22 -3.41 17.60
C ARG A 193 -0.23 -3.56 17.12
N MET A 194 -0.91 -4.58 17.63
CA MET A 194 -2.30 -4.90 17.28
C MET A 194 -3.29 -4.42 18.33
N SER A 195 -2.86 -4.30 19.59
CA SER A 195 -3.69 -3.89 20.72
C SER A 195 -3.31 -2.50 21.21
N SER A 196 -4.28 -1.65 21.53
CA SER A 196 -4.02 -0.38 22.22
C SER A 196 -3.68 -0.54 23.70
N THR A 197 -3.92 -1.72 24.28
CA THR A 197 -3.78 -1.98 25.71
C THR A 197 -2.73 -3.03 26.06
N ASP A 198 -2.19 -3.75 25.07
CA ASP A 198 -1.17 -4.79 25.27
C ASP A 198 -0.10 -4.74 24.17
N ASP A 199 1.09 -4.28 24.55
CA ASP A 199 2.22 -4.08 23.65
C ASP A 199 2.85 -5.41 23.19
N THR A 200 2.48 -6.52 23.82
CA THR A 200 2.97 -7.86 23.47
C THR A 200 2.18 -8.51 22.34
N VAL A 201 1.02 -7.97 21.99
CA VAL A 201 0.22 -8.47 20.84
C VAL A 201 0.66 -7.74 19.59
N VAL A 202 1.58 -8.36 18.87
CA VAL A 202 2.18 -7.82 17.65
C VAL A 202 1.93 -8.71 16.44
N GLN A 203 2.02 -8.12 15.25
CA GLN A 203 2.00 -8.81 13.98
C GLN A 203 3.17 -8.34 13.11
N LEU A 204 3.83 -9.27 12.42
CA LEU A 204 4.86 -8.93 11.45
C LEU A 204 4.19 -8.26 10.23
N VAL A 205 4.69 -7.09 9.86
CA VAL A 205 4.26 -6.37 8.67
C VAL A 205 5.47 -5.96 7.84
N ARG A 206 5.24 -5.69 6.57
CA ARG A 206 6.21 -5.06 5.68
C ARG A 206 5.65 -3.71 5.22
N VAL A 207 6.43 -2.65 5.38
CA VAL A 207 6.06 -1.29 4.98
C VAL A 207 6.87 -0.88 3.76
N VAL A 208 6.19 -0.55 2.67
CA VAL A 208 6.79 -0.09 1.41
C VAL A 208 5.94 1.05 0.87
N ASP A 209 6.53 2.20 0.57
CA ASP A 209 5.85 3.36 -0.01
C ASP A 209 4.57 3.78 0.72
N ASN A 210 4.63 3.84 2.06
CA ASN A 210 3.48 4.08 2.95
C ASN A 210 2.37 3.02 2.88
N ILE A 211 2.62 1.84 2.31
CA ILE A 211 1.67 0.72 2.28
C ILE A 211 2.15 -0.36 3.24
N ILE A 212 1.25 -0.79 4.13
CA ILE A 212 1.46 -1.85 5.10
C ILE A 212 0.91 -3.16 4.55
N TYR A 213 1.78 -4.12 4.36
CA TYR A 213 1.46 -5.49 3.99
C TYR A 213 1.50 -6.36 5.24
N HIS A 214 0.44 -7.12 5.50
CA HIS A 214 0.52 -8.20 6.48
C HIS A 214 1.46 -9.27 5.93
N CYS A 215 2.36 -9.76 6.76
CA CYS A 215 3.28 -10.82 6.39
C CYS A 215 3.12 -12.00 7.33
N ASP A 216 3.09 -13.20 6.77
CA ASP A 216 3.29 -14.42 7.52
C ASP A 216 4.72 -14.96 7.36
N GLU A 217 5.00 -16.07 8.02
CA GLU A 217 6.29 -16.74 7.91
C GLU A 217 6.60 -17.17 6.46
N LYS A 218 5.60 -17.56 5.67
CA LYS A 218 5.79 -18.00 4.29
C LYS A 218 6.20 -16.84 3.39
N ASP A 219 5.61 -15.66 3.59
CA ASP A 219 5.99 -14.44 2.87
C ASP A 219 7.45 -14.07 3.12
N LEU A 220 7.87 -14.11 4.39
CA LEU A 220 9.25 -13.84 4.80
C LEU A 220 10.22 -14.89 4.21
N GLN A 221 9.88 -16.16 4.33
CA GLN A 221 10.67 -17.27 3.77
C GLN A 221 10.82 -17.15 2.25
N ARG A 222 9.76 -16.76 1.53
CA ARG A 222 9.79 -16.53 0.08
C ARG A 222 10.76 -15.40 -0.28
N LEU A 223 10.62 -14.23 0.35
CA LEU A 223 11.46 -13.07 0.04
C LEU A 223 12.93 -13.32 0.43
N TYR A 224 13.17 -14.03 1.51
CA TYR A 224 14.52 -14.46 1.89
C TYR A 224 15.12 -15.43 0.87
N ARG A 225 14.35 -16.42 0.37
CA ARG A 225 14.82 -17.32 -0.69
C ARG A 225 15.21 -16.55 -1.94
N GLU A 226 14.38 -15.61 -2.35
CA GLU A 226 14.67 -14.73 -3.48
C GLU A 226 15.96 -13.93 -3.26
N GLU A 227 16.16 -13.39 -2.05
CA GLU A 227 17.38 -12.68 -1.69
C GLU A 227 18.62 -13.58 -1.77
N VAL A 228 18.54 -14.79 -1.20
CA VAL A 228 19.66 -15.72 -1.18
C VAL A 228 20.01 -16.18 -2.59
N ALA A 229 19.02 -16.50 -3.43
CA ALA A 229 19.25 -16.89 -4.82
C ALA A 229 19.89 -15.79 -5.67
N ARG A 230 19.66 -14.52 -5.33
CA ARG A 230 20.26 -13.37 -6.05
C ARG A 230 21.70 -13.10 -5.66
N ASN A 231 22.07 -13.38 -4.40
CA ASN A 231 23.37 -13.02 -3.83
C ASN A 231 24.32 -14.21 -3.67
N TYR A 232 23.79 -15.43 -3.64
CA TYR A 232 24.56 -16.67 -3.44
C TYR A 232 24.28 -17.63 -4.59
N GLY A 233 25.34 -18.12 -5.24
CA GLY A 233 25.23 -19.04 -6.37
C GLY A 233 25.57 -20.49 -6.02
N GLY A 234 24.92 -21.44 -6.70
CA GLY A 234 25.28 -22.86 -6.67
C GLY A 234 25.12 -23.51 -5.29
N GLU A 235 26.14 -24.24 -4.85
CA GLU A 235 26.10 -24.95 -3.56
C GLU A 235 25.98 -24.00 -2.36
N HIS A 236 26.45 -22.76 -2.49
CA HIS A 236 26.40 -21.75 -1.42
C HIS A 236 24.97 -21.33 -1.11
N GLU A 237 24.12 -21.18 -2.12
CA GLU A 237 22.69 -20.87 -1.96
C GLU A 237 22.01 -21.91 -1.05
N SER A 238 22.19 -23.20 -1.38
CA SER A 238 21.58 -24.30 -0.63
C SER A 238 22.06 -24.35 0.82
N ARG A 239 23.36 -24.11 1.06
CA ARG A 239 23.94 -24.10 2.41
C ARG A 239 23.42 -22.93 3.25
N VAL A 240 23.29 -21.75 2.66
CA VAL A 240 22.69 -20.57 3.31
C VAL A 240 21.20 -20.82 3.59
N LEU A 241 20.43 -21.37 2.66
CA LEU A 241 19.02 -21.66 2.96
C LEU A 241 18.85 -22.68 4.08
N LEU A 242 19.63 -23.77 4.07
CA LEU A 242 19.50 -24.85 5.07
C LEU A 242 19.82 -24.38 6.50
N ALA A 243 20.86 -23.56 6.67
CA ALA A 243 21.28 -23.11 8.00
C ALA A 243 20.33 -22.05 8.61
N PHE A 244 19.62 -21.29 7.77
CA PHE A 244 18.93 -20.07 8.19
C PHE A 244 17.41 -20.18 8.18
N MET A 245 16.83 -20.79 7.15
CA MET A 245 15.39 -20.88 6.96
C MET A 245 14.64 -21.41 8.19
N PRO A 246 15.13 -22.46 8.89
CA PRO A 246 14.43 -22.98 10.07
C PRO A 246 14.38 -22.00 11.26
N GLN A 247 15.25 -20.98 11.29
CA GLN A 247 15.40 -20.05 12.40
C GLN A 247 15.00 -18.61 12.05
N ILE A 248 14.49 -18.36 10.84
CA ILE A 248 14.25 -16.99 10.35
C ILE A 248 13.33 -16.18 11.29
N MET A 249 12.25 -16.77 11.79
CA MET A 249 11.32 -16.13 12.73
C MET A 249 11.97 -15.78 14.07
N LYS A 250 12.94 -16.57 14.54
CA LYS A 250 13.69 -16.29 15.76
C LYS A 250 14.53 -15.02 15.60
N TYR A 251 15.12 -14.81 14.44
CA TYR A 251 15.89 -13.60 14.15
C TYR A 251 15.00 -12.36 14.00
N MET A 252 13.80 -12.53 13.43
CA MET A 252 12.85 -11.41 13.29
C MET A 252 12.40 -10.84 14.63
N ALA A 253 12.50 -11.58 15.74
CA ALA A 253 12.16 -11.06 17.07
C ALA A 253 12.95 -9.80 17.47
N ALA A 254 14.10 -9.56 16.84
CA ALA A 254 14.93 -8.37 17.07
C ALA A 254 14.56 -7.16 16.18
N LEU A 255 13.61 -7.31 15.25
CA LEU A 255 13.18 -6.21 14.39
C LEU A 255 12.55 -5.07 15.20
N PRO A 256 12.70 -3.81 14.75
CA PRO A 256 12.05 -2.67 15.37
C PRO A 256 10.53 -2.72 15.18
N ASN A 257 9.85 -2.04 16.09
CA ASN A 257 8.42 -1.81 15.97
C ASN A 257 8.11 -0.78 14.87
N PHE A 258 6.91 -0.86 14.31
CA PHE A 258 6.37 0.18 13.45
C PHE A 258 5.98 1.40 14.29
N GLU A 259 6.57 2.55 13.98
CA GLU A 259 6.33 3.83 14.68
C GLU A 259 5.53 4.84 13.83
N GLY A 260 5.11 4.46 12.61
CA GLY A 260 4.37 5.34 11.72
C GLY A 260 2.92 5.58 12.14
N THR A 261 2.29 6.59 11.55
CA THR A 261 0.86 6.85 11.69
C THR A 261 0.06 6.06 10.67
N LEU A 262 -1.19 5.74 10.99
CA LEU A 262 -2.11 5.11 10.03
C LEU A 262 -3.02 6.16 9.42
N MET A 263 -3.20 6.08 8.10
CA MET A 263 -4.15 6.90 7.37
C MET A 263 -5.58 6.63 7.82
N ARG A 264 -6.32 7.71 8.03
CA ARG A 264 -7.74 7.71 8.42
C ARG A 264 -8.39 8.96 7.84
N ASP A 265 -9.71 8.93 7.75
CA ASP A 265 -10.47 10.12 7.40
C ASP A 265 -10.37 11.16 8.51
N GLU A 266 -10.32 12.41 8.09
CA GLU A 266 -10.32 13.59 8.92
C GLU A 266 -11.74 14.14 9.02
N ARG A 267 -12.00 15.06 9.94
CA ARG A 267 -13.33 15.69 10.08
C ARG A 267 -13.90 16.25 8.76
N HIS A 268 -13.04 16.73 7.86
CA HIS A 268 -13.42 17.42 6.63
C HIS A 268 -12.88 16.75 5.35
N ALA A 269 -12.29 15.56 5.46
CA ALA A 269 -11.72 14.85 4.33
C ALA A 269 -11.86 13.34 4.51
N SER A 270 -12.32 12.66 3.46
CA SER A 270 -12.36 11.20 3.37
C SER A 270 -11.36 10.69 2.35
N TYR A 271 -10.74 9.54 2.62
CA TYR A 271 -9.75 8.90 1.77
C TYR A 271 -10.28 7.55 1.27
N ILE A 272 -10.24 7.31 -0.04
CA ILE A 272 -10.54 6.01 -0.66
C ILE A 272 -9.31 5.57 -1.46
N TYR A 273 -8.87 4.33 -1.27
CA TYR A 273 -7.58 3.88 -1.78
C TYR A 273 -7.75 3.00 -3.01
N PHE A 274 -7.12 3.37 -4.12
CA PHE A 274 -7.17 2.70 -5.43
C PHE A 274 -5.77 2.28 -5.87
N SER A 275 -5.65 1.41 -6.86
CA SER A 275 -4.33 0.89 -7.29
C SER A 275 -3.39 2.00 -7.83
N ASN A 276 -3.97 3.10 -8.32
CA ASN A 276 -3.26 4.26 -8.85
C ASN A 276 -3.11 5.44 -7.86
N GLY A 277 -3.61 5.33 -6.63
CA GLY A 277 -3.41 6.35 -5.60
C GLY A 277 -4.51 6.39 -4.53
N ALA A 278 -4.38 7.33 -3.61
CA ALA A 278 -5.37 7.63 -2.58
C ALA A 278 -6.21 8.83 -3.03
N LEU A 279 -7.51 8.60 -3.20
CA LEU A 279 -8.48 9.62 -3.53
C LEU A 279 -8.89 10.36 -2.26
N ARG A 280 -8.48 11.62 -2.13
CA ARG A 280 -8.88 12.54 -1.08
C ARG A 280 -10.12 13.30 -1.52
N ILE A 281 -11.20 13.17 -0.77
CA ILE A 281 -12.51 13.77 -1.02
C ILE A 281 -12.80 14.75 0.10
N THR A 282 -12.98 16.02 -0.23
CA THR A 282 -13.49 17.05 0.67
C THR A 282 -14.86 17.52 0.20
N ARG A 283 -15.45 18.50 0.90
CA ARG A 283 -16.69 19.14 0.45
C ARG A 283 -16.59 19.71 -0.97
N ASP A 284 -15.44 20.31 -1.28
CA ASP A 284 -15.29 21.19 -2.45
C ASP A 284 -14.30 20.63 -3.48
N ASN A 285 -13.55 19.58 -3.17
CA ASN A 285 -12.50 19.04 -4.04
C ASN A 285 -12.39 17.51 -3.96
N VAL A 286 -11.97 16.91 -5.07
CA VAL A 286 -11.60 15.49 -5.18
C VAL A 286 -10.23 15.41 -5.85
N GLU A 287 -9.25 14.85 -5.15
CA GLU A 287 -7.85 14.82 -5.58
C GLU A 287 -7.26 13.42 -5.45
N LEU A 288 -6.50 12.97 -6.46
CA LEU A 288 -5.81 11.68 -6.42
C LEU A 288 -4.33 11.89 -6.05
N ASN A 289 -3.99 11.56 -4.81
CA ASN A 289 -2.63 11.66 -4.29
C ASN A 289 -1.89 10.31 -4.42
N LYS A 290 -0.56 10.36 -4.52
CA LYS A 290 0.26 9.15 -4.47
C LYS A 290 0.39 8.68 -3.03
N TYR A 291 0.67 7.38 -2.81
CA TYR A 291 0.80 6.85 -1.45
C TYR A 291 2.01 7.43 -0.70
N THR A 292 3.11 7.64 -1.40
CA THR A 292 4.34 8.26 -0.88
C THR A 292 4.15 9.69 -0.38
N ASP A 293 3.16 10.41 -0.94
CA ASP A 293 2.83 11.79 -0.57
C ASP A 293 1.89 11.87 0.66
N LEU A 294 1.38 10.73 1.15
CA LEU A 294 0.47 10.70 2.29
C LEU A 294 1.22 10.92 3.62
N PRO A 295 0.58 11.57 4.61
CA PRO A 295 1.19 11.82 5.92
C PRO A 295 1.26 10.57 6.83
N GLY A 296 0.81 9.42 6.34
CA GLY A 296 0.75 8.17 7.09
C GLY A 296 0.60 6.96 6.19
N CYS A 297 0.55 5.79 6.80
CA CYS A 297 0.53 4.51 6.12
C CYS A 297 -0.88 3.93 5.97
N VAL A 298 -1.13 3.23 4.86
CA VAL A 298 -2.39 2.55 4.57
C VAL A 298 -2.19 1.03 4.56
N PHE A 299 -3.16 0.26 5.06
CA PHE A 299 -3.12 -1.19 4.90
C PHE A 299 -3.40 -1.58 3.44
N SER A 300 -2.61 -2.49 2.89
CA SER A 300 -2.77 -2.98 1.52
C SER A 300 -4.17 -3.55 1.24
N ARG A 301 -4.79 -4.19 2.23
CA ARG A 301 -6.18 -4.69 2.16
C ARG A 301 -7.23 -3.60 1.94
N ASN A 302 -6.91 -2.33 2.20
CA ASN A 302 -7.81 -1.20 1.98
C ASN A 302 -7.68 -0.62 0.57
N ILE A 303 -6.64 -1.01 -0.16
CA ILE A 303 -6.41 -0.62 -1.55
C ILE A 303 -7.27 -1.47 -2.47
N LYS A 304 -8.10 -0.83 -3.27
CA LYS A 304 -8.92 -1.50 -4.27
C LYS A 304 -8.09 -1.83 -5.50
N HIS A 305 -8.24 -3.05 -6.01
CA HIS A 305 -7.64 -3.50 -7.27
C HIS A 305 -8.38 -2.89 -8.48
N PHE A 306 -8.49 -1.57 -8.48
CA PHE A 306 -9.20 -0.76 -9.45
C PHE A 306 -8.49 0.59 -9.57
N GLU A 307 -8.31 1.08 -10.79
CA GLU A 307 -7.74 2.40 -11.03
C GLU A 307 -8.85 3.44 -11.06
N PHE A 308 -8.74 4.44 -10.18
CA PHE A 308 -9.68 5.56 -10.18
C PHE A 308 -9.55 6.38 -11.46
N LYS A 309 -10.70 6.69 -12.06
CA LYS A 309 -10.82 7.63 -13.17
C LYS A 309 -11.94 8.60 -12.85
N GLN A 310 -11.66 9.90 -12.96
CA GLN A 310 -12.68 10.93 -12.79
C GLN A 310 -13.79 10.70 -13.81
N PHE A 311 -15.03 10.74 -13.34
CA PHE A 311 -16.22 10.60 -14.17
C PHE A 311 -17.22 11.68 -13.78
N GLU A 312 -17.85 12.30 -14.79
CA GLU A 312 -18.91 13.27 -14.60
C GLU A 312 -20.28 12.65 -14.96
N GLY A 313 -21.28 12.87 -14.10
CA GLY A 313 -22.64 12.40 -14.30
C GLY A 313 -23.06 11.28 -13.35
N MET A 314 -24.26 10.73 -13.59
CA MET A 314 -24.85 9.67 -12.76
C MET A 314 -24.50 8.30 -13.32
N GLY A 315 -23.67 7.55 -12.59
CA GLY A 315 -23.41 6.13 -12.87
C GLY A 315 -24.59 5.23 -12.50
N ASP A 316 -24.47 3.94 -12.84
CA ASP A 316 -25.54 2.96 -12.66
C ASP A 316 -25.94 2.79 -11.19
N PHE A 317 -25.00 2.86 -10.25
CA PHE A 317 -25.30 2.82 -8.82
C PHE A 317 -26.14 4.03 -8.37
N GLY A 318 -25.84 5.23 -8.87
CA GLY A 318 -26.63 6.43 -8.59
C GLY A 318 -28.06 6.33 -9.15
N ARG A 319 -28.21 5.74 -10.35
CA ARG A 319 -29.53 5.46 -10.94
C ARG A 319 -30.30 4.42 -10.12
N PHE A 320 -29.62 3.37 -9.68
CA PHE A 320 -30.19 2.36 -8.78
C PHE A 320 -30.69 2.98 -7.47
N LEU A 321 -29.88 3.81 -6.79
CA LEU A 321 -30.30 4.51 -5.57
C LEU A 321 -31.53 5.38 -5.80
N LYS A 322 -31.59 6.10 -6.92
CA LYS A 322 -32.77 6.90 -7.28
C LYS A 322 -34.03 6.03 -7.45
N ASN A 323 -33.89 4.85 -8.06
CA ASN A 323 -35.02 3.94 -8.29
C ASN A 323 -35.59 3.34 -6.99
N VAL A 324 -34.73 3.05 -6.02
CA VAL A 324 -35.12 2.49 -4.71
C VAL A 324 -35.42 3.57 -3.66
N ALA A 325 -35.38 4.84 -4.04
CA ALA A 325 -35.84 5.95 -3.21
C ALA A 325 -37.34 6.23 -3.44
N HIS A 326 -38.02 6.81 -2.44
CA HIS A 326 -39.41 7.24 -2.57
C HIS A 326 -39.51 8.55 -3.36
N ASP A 327 -38.64 9.50 -3.02
CA ASP A 327 -38.55 10.84 -3.59
C ASP A 327 -37.11 11.38 -3.45
N ASP A 328 -36.89 12.64 -3.84
CA ASP A 328 -35.58 13.28 -3.81
C ASP A 328 -35.05 13.52 -2.39
N ASP A 329 -35.92 13.72 -1.39
CA ASP A 329 -35.49 13.92 0.00
C ASP A 329 -35.07 12.59 0.63
N HIS A 330 -35.80 11.51 0.34
CA HIS A 330 -35.37 10.17 0.71
C HIS A 330 -34.04 9.80 0.02
N LEU A 331 -33.86 10.13 -1.26
CA LEU A 331 -32.59 9.92 -1.95
C LEU A 331 -31.43 10.66 -1.25
N ARG A 332 -31.62 11.92 -0.85
CA ARG A 332 -30.62 12.69 -0.09
C ARG A 332 -30.33 12.06 1.27
N TYR A 333 -31.34 11.55 1.95
CA TYR A 333 -31.18 10.82 3.21
C TYR A 333 -30.35 9.54 3.01
N MET A 334 -30.68 8.73 2.01
CA MET A 334 -29.92 7.52 1.66
C MET A 334 -28.46 7.86 1.32
N MET A 335 -28.21 8.90 0.52
CA MET A 335 -26.87 9.37 0.19
C MET A 335 -26.11 9.84 1.43
N SER A 336 -26.79 10.48 2.40
CA SER A 336 -26.19 10.91 3.66
C SER A 336 -25.80 9.72 4.54
N CYS A 337 -26.66 8.69 4.63
CA CYS A 337 -26.37 7.44 5.32
C CYS A 337 -25.16 6.72 4.71
N LEU A 338 -25.08 6.64 3.38
CA LEU A 338 -23.94 6.04 2.69
C LEU A 338 -22.68 6.87 2.83
N GLY A 339 -22.78 8.20 2.74
CA GLY A 339 -21.67 9.12 3.03
C GLY A 339 -21.13 8.92 4.44
N TYR A 340 -22.00 8.79 5.43
CA TYR A 340 -21.61 8.45 6.80
C TYR A 340 -20.89 7.10 6.89
N MET A 341 -21.39 6.04 6.23
CA MET A 341 -20.74 4.73 6.27
C MET A 341 -19.39 4.72 5.55
N LEU A 342 -19.28 5.44 4.42
CA LEU A 342 -18.05 5.57 3.66
C LEU A 342 -17.02 6.44 4.37
N HIS A 343 -17.43 7.43 5.17
CA HIS A 343 -16.51 8.28 5.91
C HIS A 343 -16.07 7.57 7.21
N ASP A 344 -14.81 7.19 7.39
CA ASP A 344 -14.39 6.36 8.54
C ASP A 344 -14.09 7.15 9.85
N TYR A 345 -14.08 8.49 9.79
CA TYR A 345 -14.03 9.35 10.97
C TYR A 345 -15.23 9.10 11.89
N LYS A 346 -14.94 8.96 13.18
CA LYS A 346 -15.92 8.69 14.24
C LYS A 346 -15.86 9.75 15.34
N LEU A 347 -17.03 10.23 15.73
CA LEU A 347 -17.25 11.08 16.90
C LEU A 347 -18.09 10.31 17.90
N ARG A 348 -17.65 10.25 19.16
CA ARG A 348 -18.30 9.42 20.19
C ARG A 348 -19.76 9.87 20.45
N ASN A 349 -20.02 11.17 20.40
CA ASN A 349 -21.36 11.75 20.56
C ASN A 349 -22.26 11.63 19.31
N PHE A 350 -21.76 11.03 18.23
CA PHE A 350 -22.52 10.82 16.99
C PHE A 350 -22.26 9.43 16.38
N ALA A 351 -21.75 8.48 17.18
CA ALA A 351 -21.48 7.14 16.71
C ALA A 351 -22.78 6.36 16.57
N LYS A 352 -23.10 5.93 15.35
CA LYS A 352 -24.31 5.17 15.03
C LYS A 352 -24.03 3.96 14.14
N ALA A 353 -24.84 2.93 14.27
CA ALA A 353 -24.96 1.83 13.32
C ALA A 353 -26.03 2.17 12.27
N LEU A 354 -25.80 1.79 11.01
CA LEU A 354 -26.78 1.92 9.95
C LEU A 354 -27.57 0.62 9.82
N MET A 355 -28.89 0.71 9.93
CA MET A 355 -29.82 -0.41 9.74
C MET A 355 -30.63 -0.18 8.46
N MET A 356 -30.56 -1.13 7.54
CA MET A 356 -31.31 -1.15 6.30
C MET A 356 -32.49 -2.11 6.38
N ILE A 357 -33.67 -1.61 6.05
CA ILE A 357 -34.94 -2.36 6.10
C ILE A 357 -35.67 -2.26 4.74
N GLU A 358 -36.59 -3.19 4.47
CA GLU A 358 -37.53 -3.01 3.35
C GLU A 358 -38.69 -2.12 3.83
N ASP A 359 -39.11 -1.20 2.98
CA ASP A 359 -40.37 -0.47 3.21
C ASP A 359 -41.53 -1.34 2.70
N VAL A 360 -42.14 -2.10 3.60
CA VAL A 360 -43.32 -2.95 3.32
C VAL A 360 -44.39 -2.69 4.39
N GLU A 361 -45.66 -2.65 3.97
CA GLU A 361 -46.79 -2.46 4.88
C GLU A 361 -46.98 -3.67 5.82
N ASP A 362 -46.69 -4.87 5.32
CA ASP A 362 -46.68 -6.12 6.08
C ASP A 362 -45.28 -6.76 6.02
N GLN A 363 -44.71 -7.08 7.18
CA GLN A 363 -43.39 -7.73 7.25
C GLN A 363 -43.42 -9.17 6.71
N ASP A 364 -44.59 -9.82 6.68
CA ASP A 364 -44.76 -11.11 6.01
C ASP A 364 -44.61 -11.01 4.48
N GLU A 365 -44.69 -9.79 3.92
CA GLU A 365 -44.43 -9.47 2.51
C GLU A 365 -42.97 -9.10 2.20
N ALA A 366 -42.09 -9.02 3.21
CA ALA A 366 -40.66 -8.81 3.06
C ALA A 366 -40.00 -10.06 2.42
N ARG A 367 -40.17 -10.23 1.11
CA ARG A 367 -39.69 -11.39 0.33
C ARG A 367 -38.25 -11.22 -0.18
N GLY A 368 -37.51 -10.25 0.33
CA GLY A 368 -36.19 -9.90 -0.16
C GLY A 368 -36.23 -9.26 -1.56
N ARG A 369 -35.04 -9.10 -2.17
CA ARG A 369 -34.84 -8.51 -3.51
C ARG A 369 -35.20 -7.02 -3.63
N SER A 370 -35.38 -6.30 -2.53
CA SER A 370 -35.52 -4.84 -2.48
C SER A 370 -34.29 -4.06 -2.96
N GLY A 371 -33.09 -4.67 -2.90
CA GLY A 371 -31.83 -4.03 -3.24
C GLY A 371 -30.90 -3.75 -2.06
N LYS A 372 -31.30 -4.04 -0.81
CA LYS A 372 -30.42 -3.94 0.39
C LYS A 372 -29.04 -4.58 0.19
N GLY A 373 -29.03 -5.80 -0.36
CA GLY A 373 -27.80 -6.53 -0.63
C GLY A 373 -26.88 -5.83 -1.64
N LEU A 374 -27.43 -5.14 -2.64
CA LEU A 374 -26.63 -4.37 -3.61
C LEU A 374 -26.01 -3.14 -2.98
N ILE A 375 -26.72 -2.46 -2.06
CA ILE A 375 -26.16 -1.35 -1.28
C ILE A 375 -25.03 -1.83 -0.38
N ALA A 376 -25.24 -2.94 0.33
CA ALA A 376 -24.20 -3.53 1.18
C ALA A 376 -22.96 -3.95 0.36
N GLN A 377 -23.15 -4.62 -0.78
CA GLN A 377 -22.04 -4.99 -1.68
C GLN A 377 -21.30 -3.78 -2.23
N PHE A 378 -22.01 -2.68 -2.55
CA PHE A 378 -21.36 -1.43 -2.93
C PHE A 378 -20.47 -0.92 -1.79
N TYR A 379 -20.97 -0.87 -0.56
CA TYR A 379 -20.19 -0.46 0.59
C TYR A 379 -18.94 -1.34 0.80
N GLU A 380 -19.10 -2.66 0.72
CA GLU A 380 -18.01 -3.65 0.85
C GLU A 380 -16.99 -3.58 -0.31
N SER A 381 -17.41 -3.13 -1.49
CA SER A 381 -16.50 -2.89 -2.61
C SER A 381 -15.60 -1.66 -2.38
N VAL A 382 -16.11 -0.64 -1.68
CA VAL A 382 -15.39 0.63 -1.43
C VAL A 382 -14.64 0.62 -0.10
N ARG A 383 -15.15 -0.05 0.94
CA ARG A 383 -14.56 -0.15 2.27
C ARG A 383 -14.27 -1.59 2.63
N THR A 384 -13.18 -1.82 3.36
CA THR A 384 -12.81 -3.18 3.74
C THR A 384 -13.66 -3.62 4.91
N CYS A 385 -14.54 -4.58 4.66
CA CYS A 385 -15.56 -4.99 5.60
C CYS A 385 -15.43 -6.47 6.00
N VAL A 386 -15.95 -6.78 7.17
CA VAL A 386 -16.22 -8.15 7.61
C VAL A 386 -17.73 -8.34 7.60
N GLN A 387 -18.20 -9.29 6.80
CA GLN A 387 -19.60 -9.69 6.80
C GLN A 387 -19.79 -10.89 7.75
N GLN A 388 -20.87 -10.85 8.54
CA GLN A 388 -21.35 -11.97 9.35
C GLN A 388 -22.73 -12.37 8.90
N ASP A 389 -22.94 -13.67 8.75
CA ASP A 389 -24.28 -14.25 8.56
C ASP A 389 -25.06 -14.14 9.86
N GLY A 390 -26.05 -13.26 9.87
CA GLY A 390 -26.87 -12.96 11.02
C GLY A 390 -27.77 -14.11 11.46
N ARG A 391 -28.15 -15.03 10.55
CA ARG A 391 -28.98 -16.20 10.90
C ARG A 391 -28.18 -17.23 11.71
N ASN A 392 -26.89 -17.31 11.42
CA ASN A 392 -25.95 -18.22 12.09
C ASN A 392 -25.08 -17.51 13.14
N TYR A 393 -25.36 -16.24 13.43
CA TYR A 393 -24.58 -15.43 14.36
C TYR A 393 -24.78 -15.92 15.79
N LYS A 394 -23.68 -16.38 16.40
CA LYS A 394 -23.65 -16.84 17.79
C LYS A 394 -23.30 -15.69 18.70
N SER A 395 -24.32 -15.00 19.21
CA SER A 395 -24.19 -13.82 20.07
C SER A 395 -23.40 -14.08 21.35
N ASP A 396 -23.48 -15.29 21.88
CA ASP A 396 -22.79 -15.79 23.08
C ASP A 396 -21.32 -16.17 22.84
N SER A 397 -20.89 -16.29 21.58
CA SER A 397 -19.51 -16.66 21.27
C SER A 397 -18.54 -15.51 21.52
N GLN A 398 -17.52 -15.74 22.35
CA GLN A 398 -16.42 -14.78 22.53
C GLN A 398 -15.63 -14.52 21.23
N PHE A 399 -15.64 -15.46 20.28
CA PHE A 399 -14.90 -15.37 19.01
C PHE A 399 -15.70 -14.70 17.87
N LYS A 400 -16.88 -14.13 18.16
CA LYS A 400 -17.76 -13.53 17.14
C LYS A 400 -17.15 -12.36 16.37
N MET A 401 -16.15 -11.69 16.97
CA MET A 401 -15.43 -10.56 16.35
C MET A 401 -14.03 -10.93 15.83
N GLN A 402 -13.64 -12.21 15.81
CA GLN A 402 -12.26 -12.62 15.50
C GLN A 402 -11.73 -12.17 14.12
N GLN A 403 -12.63 -11.91 13.17
CA GLN A 403 -12.29 -11.46 11.82
C GLN A 403 -12.05 -9.93 11.74
N VAL A 404 -12.46 -9.18 12.77
CA VAL A 404 -12.27 -7.72 12.85
C VAL A 404 -10.85 -7.44 13.32
N VAL A 405 -9.95 -7.38 12.34
CA VAL A 405 -8.53 -7.05 12.53
C VAL A 405 -8.27 -5.57 12.24
N PRO A 406 -7.13 -4.99 12.69
CA PRO A 406 -6.71 -3.66 12.29
C PRO A 406 -6.80 -3.45 10.78
N GLY A 407 -7.36 -2.29 10.39
CA GLY A 407 -7.62 -1.95 8.99
C GLY A 407 -9.02 -2.29 8.49
N VAL A 408 -9.79 -3.15 9.18
CA VAL A 408 -11.22 -3.37 8.88
C VAL A 408 -12.00 -2.09 9.20
N GLN A 409 -12.75 -1.58 8.21
CA GLN A 409 -13.48 -0.31 8.27
C GLN A 409 -14.99 -0.49 8.50
N GLY A 410 -15.54 -1.66 8.15
CA GLY A 410 -16.97 -1.97 8.33
C GLY A 410 -17.22 -3.36 8.90
N PHE A 411 -18.26 -3.49 9.71
CA PHE A 411 -18.82 -4.74 10.19
C PHE A 411 -20.27 -4.83 9.69
N HIS A 412 -20.56 -5.82 8.85
CA HIS A 412 -21.88 -6.00 8.24
C HIS A 412 -22.56 -7.26 8.80
N LEU A 413 -23.63 -7.08 9.56
CA LEU A 413 -24.48 -8.17 10.03
C LEU A 413 -25.64 -8.36 9.05
N ASN A 414 -25.61 -9.45 8.29
CA ASN A 414 -26.57 -9.69 7.22
C ASN A 414 -27.72 -10.58 7.68
N ASP A 415 -28.95 -10.07 7.65
CA ASP A 415 -30.20 -10.77 7.98
C ASP A 415 -30.16 -11.48 9.35
N PRO A 416 -29.95 -10.75 10.47
CA PRO A 416 -29.97 -11.33 11.80
C PRO A 416 -31.31 -11.99 12.12
N ALA A 417 -31.27 -13.11 12.84
CA ALA A 417 -32.48 -13.72 13.38
C ALA A 417 -33.22 -12.71 14.29
N PRO A 418 -34.57 -12.70 14.30
CA PRO A 418 -35.36 -11.80 15.16
C PRO A 418 -35.04 -11.89 16.66
N THR A 419 -34.43 -13.00 17.10
CA THR A 419 -34.00 -13.24 18.48
C THR A 419 -32.71 -12.50 18.86
N ILE A 420 -31.96 -11.97 17.89
CA ILE A 420 -30.76 -11.18 18.16
C ILE A 420 -31.15 -9.81 18.70
N LEU A 421 -30.74 -9.52 19.93
CA LEU A 421 -31.01 -8.24 20.57
C LEU A 421 -30.02 -7.18 20.09
N MET A 422 -30.53 -6.09 19.52
CA MET A 422 -29.71 -5.01 18.95
C MET A 422 -28.88 -4.26 20.01
N ASN A 423 -29.34 -4.23 21.26
CA ASN A 423 -28.63 -3.62 22.38
C ASN A 423 -27.25 -4.26 22.66
N GLN A 424 -27.00 -5.49 22.19
CA GLN A 424 -25.70 -6.14 22.29
C GLN A 424 -24.61 -5.42 21.47
N PHE A 425 -25.01 -4.59 20.49
CA PHE A 425 -24.10 -3.81 19.67
C PHE A 425 -23.76 -2.43 20.26
N TYR A 426 -24.39 -2.01 21.36
CA TYR A 426 -24.19 -0.67 21.92
C TYR A 426 -22.73 -0.34 22.22
N ASN A 427 -22.03 -1.23 22.93
CA ASN A 427 -20.62 -1.02 23.26
C ASN A 427 -19.75 -1.04 21.99
N TYR A 428 -20.08 -1.87 21.01
CA TYR A 428 -19.37 -1.88 19.73
C TYR A 428 -19.61 -0.59 18.92
N ILE A 429 -20.73 0.10 19.12
CA ILE A 429 -20.97 1.40 18.48
C ILE A 429 -20.15 2.49 19.15
N THR A 430 -20.14 2.55 20.49
CA THR A 430 -19.64 3.71 21.24
C THR A 430 -18.25 3.55 21.84
N ASP A 431 -17.71 2.35 21.95
CA ASP A 431 -16.46 2.05 22.69
C ASP A 431 -15.39 1.33 21.86
N ASP A 432 -14.29 1.01 22.53
CA ASP A 432 -13.19 0.23 21.99
C ASP A 432 -13.63 -1.24 21.82
N TRP A 433 -13.13 -1.91 20.78
CA TRP A 433 -13.49 -3.29 20.49
C TRP A 433 -12.46 -4.24 21.08
N LEU A 434 -12.87 -5.03 22.08
CA LEU A 434 -12.14 -6.22 22.50
C LEU A 434 -12.39 -7.33 21.47
N VAL A 435 -11.31 -7.83 20.88
CA VAL A 435 -11.36 -8.92 19.91
C VAL A 435 -10.64 -10.13 20.48
N GLU A 436 -11.37 -11.24 20.56
CA GLU A 436 -10.84 -12.54 20.95
C GLU A 436 -10.81 -13.47 19.74
N ALA A 437 -9.70 -14.21 19.58
CA ALA A 437 -9.50 -15.14 18.48
C ALA A 437 -9.01 -16.49 19.00
N LYS A 438 -9.46 -17.58 18.37
CA LYS A 438 -9.16 -18.93 18.84
C LYS A 438 -7.65 -19.20 18.79
N GLY A 439 -7.07 -19.57 19.94
CA GLY A 439 -5.64 -19.88 20.06
C GLY A 439 -4.71 -18.67 19.94
N LYS A 440 -5.24 -17.44 20.07
CA LYS A 440 -4.46 -16.19 20.06
C LYS A 440 -4.78 -15.36 21.29
N LYS A 441 -3.85 -14.48 21.67
CA LYS A 441 -4.12 -13.44 22.67
C LYS A 441 -5.21 -12.49 22.16
N SER A 442 -6.05 -12.00 23.08
CA SER A 442 -7.02 -10.95 22.78
C SER A 442 -6.31 -9.62 22.53
N TYR A 443 -6.97 -8.73 21.78
CA TYR A 443 -6.46 -7.39 21.52
C TYR A 443 -7.58 -6.37 21.47
N THR A 444 -7.24 -5.12 21.76
CA THR A 444 -8.19 -4.00 21.79
C THR A 444 -7.97 -3.09 20.59
N ILE A 445 -9.01 -2.88 19.79
CA ILE A 445 -9.02 -1.85 18.73
C ILE A 445 -9.66 -0.59 19.31
N PRO A 446 -8.96 0.57 19.32
CA PRO A 446 -9.53 1.84 19.80
C PRO A 446 -10.83 2.19 19.09
N PHE A 447 -11.76 2.87 19.78
CA PHE A 447 -13.04 3.34 19.23
C PHE A 447 -12.88 4.11 17.92
N ARG A 448 -11.88 5.00 17.87
CA ARG A 448 -11.60 5.76 16.65
C ARG A 448 -11.30 4.79 15.51
N MET A 449 -10.58 3.71 15.79
CA MET A 449 -10.14 2.70 14.84
C MET A 449 -11.11 1.56 14.56
N SER A 450 -12.16 1.43 15.37
CA SER A 450 -13.11 0.35 15.22
C SER A 450 -14.06 0.58 14.04
N PRO A 451 -14.55 -0.49 13.39
CA PRO A 451 -15.40 -0.38 12.22
C PRO A 451 -16.73 0.32 12.53
N LYS A 452 -17.39 0.81 11.47
CA LYS A 452 -18.81 1.17 11.53
C LYS A 452 -19.66 -0.07 11.31
N ILE A 453 -20.83 -0.10 11.95
CA ILE A 453 -21.74 -1.25 11.89
C ILE A 453 -22.82 -0.98 10.86
N MET A 454 -23.00 -1.94 9.95
CA MET A 454 -24.11 -2.01 9.00
C MET A 454 -24.93 -3.26 9.32
N ILE A 455 -26.25 -3.14 9.31
CA ILE A 455 -27.17 -4.24 9.52
C ILE A 455 -28.17 -4.23 8.37
N THR A 456 -28.33 -5.33 7.65
CA THR A 456 -29.44 -5.52 6.71
C THR A 456 -30.43 -6.48 7.35
N THR A 457 -31.71 -6.15 7.36
CA THR A 457 -32.73 -7.02 7.95
C THR A 457 -34.03 -6.94 7.16
N ASN A 458 -34.80 -8.04 7.15
CA ASN A 458 -36.16 -8.05 6.64
C ASN A 458 -37.19 -7.76 7.74
N TYR A 459 -36.79 -7.84 9.01
CA TYR A 459 -37.62 -7.56 10.17
C TYR A 459 -37.31 -6.18 10.71
N LEU A 460 -38.34 -5.45 11.17
CA LEU A 460 -38.14 -4.23 11.94
C LEU A 460 -37.89 -4.62 13.40
N PRO A 461 -36.67 -4.46 13.94
CA PRO A 461 -36.46 -4.70 15.36
C PRO A 461 -37.19 -3.65 16.18
N ASN A 462 -37.65 -4.03 17.36
CA ASN A 462 -38.26 -3.08 18.29
C ASN A 462 -37.16 -2.13 18.83
N LEU A 463 -37.13 -0.89 18.31
CA LEU A 463 -36.14 0.16 18.62
C LEU A 463 -36.82 1.36 19.27
N GLU A 464 -37.61 1.13 20.31
CA GLU A 464 -38.45 2.16 20.94
C GLU A 464 -37.72 3.02 21.99
N SER A 465 -36.58 2.57 22.52
CA SER A 465 -35.90 3.29 23.60
C SER A 465 -35.10 4.50 23.10
N ASP A 466 -34.87 5.49 23.97
CA ASP A 466 -34.00 6.63 23.63
C ASP A 466 -32.57 6.18 23.28
N SER A 467 -32.11 5.12 23.94
CA SER A 467 -30.81 4.49 23.66
C SER A 467 -30.71 3.94 22.24
N ASP A 468 -31.82 3.43 21.69
CA ASP A 468 -31.89 2.92 20.32
C ASP A 468 -31.79 4.07 19.31
N LYS A 469 -32.61 5.12 19.49
CA LYS A 469 -32.64 6.31 18.62
C LYS A 469 -31.28 7.03 18.56
N ASP A 470 -30.54 7.02 19.67
CA ASP A 470 -29.21 7.60 19.73
C ASP A 470 -28.15 6.76 19.01
N ARG A 471 -28.36 5.45 18.82
CA ARG A 471 -27.34 4.53 18.30
C ARG A 471 -27.64 3.93 16.92
N PHE A 472 -28.89 3.98 16.45
CA PHE A 472 -29.26 3.43 15.15
C PHE A 472 -29.80 4.51 14.21
N ILE A 473 -29.35 4.45 12.96
CA ILE A 473 -29.95 5.15 11.82
C ILE A 473 -30.73 4.10 11.03
N ILE A 474 -32.03 4.30 10.86
CA ILE A 474 -32.87 3.40 10.06
C ILE A 474 -33.01 3.98 8.65
N MET A 475 -32.58 3.23 7.65
CA MET A 475 -32.74 3.55 6.24
C MET A 475 -33.68 2.52 5.60
N SER A 476 -34.89 2.96 5.27
CA SER A 476 -35.83 2.15 4.50
C SER A 476 -35.47 2.15 3.02
N ILE A 477 -35.89 1.11 2.31
CA ILE A 477 -35.66 0.97 0.87
C ILE A 477 -36.97 0.60 0.20
N LYS A 478 -37.34 1.37 -0.82
CA LYS A 478 -38.49 1.08 -1.68
C LYS A 478 -38.18 -0.11 -2.58
N LYS A 479 -39.09 -1.08 -2.61
CA LYS A 479 -39.02 -2.16 -3.59
C LYS A 479 -39.34 -1.63 -5.00
N HIS A 480 -38.34 -1.61 -5.88
CA HIS A 480 -38.48 -1.17 -7.27
C HIS A 480 -38.33 -2.31 -8.28
N TYR A 481 -37.48 -3.29 -7.98
CA TYR A 481 -37.13 -4.39 -8.88
C TYR A 481 -37.81 -5.70 -8.44
N GLY A 482 -38.29 -6.50 -9.39
CA GLY A 482 -38.94 -7.79 -9.10
C GLY A 482 -40.45 -7.72 -8.84
N SER A 483 -41.12 -6.65 -9.27
CA SER A 483 -42.58 -6.51 -9.32
C SER A 483 -43.13 -6.84 -10.73
N THR A 484 -42.86 -8.05 -11.21
CA THR A 484 -43.50 -8.65 -12.40
C THR A 484 -44.02 -10.02 -12.06
#